data_AF-A0A6N8EFE2-F1
#
_entry.id   AF-A0A6N8EFE2-F1
#
_cell.length_a   1.000
_cell.length_b   1.000
_cell.length_c   1.000
_cell.angle_alpha   90.00
_cell.angle_beta   90.00
_cell.angle_gamma   90.00
#
_symmetry.space_group_name_H-M   'P 1'
#
loop_
_entity.id
_entity.type
_entity.pdbx_description
1 polymer ?
#
loop_
_entity_poly.entity_id
_entity_poly.type
_entity_poly.pdbx_seq_one_letter_code
_entity_poly.pdbx_strand_id
1 'polypeptide(L)'
;MKHTKNIKSYNESHEKLAEDICDLYYDSLAEFFRLLSGKLEKDGKADDGRGRIKLAKELLSASKDLESAANHIDVAWEICEPYVKKWLESKNAN
;
A
#
# COMPACT_ATOMS: atom_id res chain seq x y z
N MET A 1 12.74 2.01 -19.75
CA MET A 1 12.47 1.99 -18.30
C MET A 1 12.02 3.40 -17.94
N LYS A 2 10.84 3.61 -17.32
CA LYS A 2 10.31 4.94 -16.97
C LYS A 2 10.17 5.08 -15.45
N HIS A 3 11.16 4.62 -14.68
CA HIS A 3 11.21 4.81 -13.23
C HIS A 3 12.07 6.03 -12.91
N THR A 4 11.59 6.85 -11.99
CA THR A 4 12.31 8.00 -11.44
C THR A 4 12.85 7.63 -10.06
N LYS A 5 13.89 8.34 -9.61
CA LYS A 5 14.41 8.16 -8.24
C LYS A 5 13.48 8.71 -7.17
N ASN A 6 12.73 9.76 -7.52
CA ASN A 6 11.82 10.48 -6.64
C ASN A 6 10.42 10.53 -7.25
N ILE A 7 9.41 10.68 -6.40
CA ILE A 7 8.03 10.94 -6.82
C ILE A 7 7.94 12.38 -7.30
N LYS A 8 7.45 12.58 -8.53
CA LYS A 8 7.28 13.93 -9.08
C LYS A 8 6.24 14.69 -8.25
N SER A 9 6.57 15.92 -7.86
CA SER A 9 5.73 16.80 -7.04
C SER A 9 5.59 16.40 -5.56
N TYR A 10 6.42 15.46 -5.08
CA TYR A 10 6.57 15.16 -3.66
C TYR A 10 7.96 15.62 -3.23
N ASN A 11 8.03 16.62 -2.35
CA ASN A 11 9.29 17.27 -1.98
C ASN A 11 9.88 16.74 -0.66
N GLU A 12 9.19 15.84 0.01
CA GLU A 12 9.64 15.22 1.26
C GLU A 12 10.46 13.96 0.99
N SER A 13 11.08 13.43 2.05
CA SER A 13 11.91 12.22 1.98
C SER A 13 11.07 10.94 1.86
N HIS A 14 11.71 9.83 1.48
CA HIS A 14 11.06 8.53 1.45
C HIS A 14 10.67 8.05 2.85
N GLU A 15 11.44 8.42 3.87
CA GLU A 15 11.12 8.16 5.28
C GLU A 15 9.82 8.87 5.66
N LYS A 16 9.70 10.16 5.31
CA LYS A 16 8.48 10.91 5.61
C LYS A 16 7.25 10.34 4.89
N LEU A 17 7.44 9.91 3.64
CA LEU A 17 6.37 9.24 2.89
C LEU A 17 5.91 7.94 3.57
N ALA A 18 6.84 7.16 4.10
CA ALA A 18 6.51 5.92 4.80
C ALA A 18 5.73 6.19 6.10
N GLU A 19 6.11 7.23 6.85
CA GLU A 19 5.34 7.69 8.02
C GLU A 19 3.93 8.11 7.61
N ASP A 20 3.79 9.01 6.63
CA ASP A 20 2.51 9.57 6.23
C ASP A 20 1.54 8.50 5.70
N ILE A 21 2.05 7.48 4.99
CA ILE A 21 1.25 6.33 4.56
C ILE A 21 0.81 5.49 5.78
N CYS A 22 1.70 5.25 6.74
CA CYS A 22 1.40 4.43 7.93
C CYS A 22 0.52 5.15 8.97
N ASP A 23 0.35 6.46 8.88
CA ASP A 23 -0.58 7.25 9.69
C ASP A 23 -2.04 7.13 9.22
N LEU A 24 -2.29 6.51 8.06
CA LEU A 24 -3.64 6.17 7.60
C LEU A 24 -4.34 5.22 8.59
N TYR A 25 -5.66 5.36 8.68
CA TYR A 25 -6.47 4.29 9.27
C TYR A 25 -6.26 2.98 8.50
N TYR A 26 -6.33 1.86 9.21
CA TYR A 26 -5.94 0.57 8.67
C TYR A 26 -6.78 0.14 7.47
N ASP A 27 -8.06 0.51 7.40
CA ASP A 27 -8.89 0.29 6.20
C ASP A 27 -8.30 0.99 4.95
N SER A 28 -7.91 2.26 5.12
CA SER A 28 -7.34 3.11 4.08
C SER A 28 -5.92 2.66 3.71
N LEU A 29 -5.13 2.21 4.68
CA LEU A 29 -3.81 1.64 4.46
C LEU A 29 -3.88 0.32 3.68
N ALA A 30 -4.84 -0.55 4.01
CA ALA A 30 -5.08 -1.78 3.26
C ALA A 30 -5.49 -1.50 1.81
N GLU A 31 -6.36 -0.53 1.57
CA GLU A 31 -6.69 -0.07 0.21
C GLU A 31 -5.44 0.42 -0.54
N PHE A 32 -4.61 1.24 0.10
CA PHE A 32 -3.35 1.71 -0.51
C PHE A 32 -2.42 0.54 -0.89
N PHE A 33 -2.28 -0.47 -0.03
CA PHE A 33 -1.45 -1.66 -0.33
C PHE A 33 -1.99 -2.49 -1.50
N ARG A 34 -3.32 -2.64 -1.63
CA ARG A 34 -3.92 -3.30 -2.81
C ARG A 34 -3.68 -2.53 -4.10
N LEU A 35 -3.79 -1.20 -4.06
CA LEU A 35 -3.47 -0.35 -5.22
C LEU A 35 -1.99 -0.48 -5.64
N LEU A 36 -1.09 -0.50 -4.65
CA LEU A 36 0.34 -0.68 -4.89
C LEU A 36 0.65 -2.08 -5.43
N SER A 37 0.06 -3.12 -4.85
CA SER A 37 0.10 -4.51 -5.33
C SER A 37 -0.31 -4.58 -6.80
N GLY A 38 -1.49 -4.05 -7.16
CA GLY A 38 -1.99 -4.07 -8.53
C GLY A 38 -1.09 -3.33 -9.53
N LYS A 39 -0.42 -2.26 -9.11
CA LYS A 39 0.56 -1.56 -9.96
C LYS A 39 1.80 -2.41 -10.23
N LEU A 40 2.34 -3.09 -9.21
CA LEU A 40 3.48 -4.00 -9.37
C LEU A 40 3.11 -5.22 -10.21
N GLU A 41 1.90 -5.75 -10.04
CA GLU A 41 1.40 -6.87 -10.83
C GLU A 41 1.36 -6.51 -12.33
N LYS A 42 0.82 -5.33 -12.64
CA LYS A 42 0.75 -4.80 -14.01
C LYS A 42 2.14 -4.63 -14.62
N ASP A 43 3.10 -4.11 -13.86
CA ASP A 43 4.48 -3.95 -14.34
C ASP A 43 5.15 -5.32 -14.55
N GLY A 44 4.95 -6.26 -13.62
CA GLY A 44 5.44 -7.63 -13.74
C GLY A 44 4.92 -8.32 -14.99
N LYS A 45 3.59 -8.28 -15.24
CA LYS A 45 2.97 -8.81 -16.47
C LYS A 45 3.53 -8.14 -17.73
N ALA A 46 3.76 -6.84 -17.70
CA ALA A 46 4.32 -6.11 -18.84
C ALA A 46 5.77 -6.49 -19.13
N ASP A 47 6.58 -6.79 -18.11
CA ASP A 47 7.96 -7.25 -18.28
C ASP A 47 8.03 -8.72 -18.68
N ASP A 48 7.10 -9.56 -18.25
CA ASP A 48 6.96 -10.94 -18.70
C ASP A 48 6.69 -10.99 -20.22
N GLY A 49 5.72 -10.20 -20.68
CA GLY A 49 5.41 -10.06 -22.12
C GLY A 49 6.57 -9.50 -22.97
N ARG A 50 7.60 -8.92 -22.35
CA ARG A 50 8.84 -8.46 -23.01
C ARG A 50 10.00 -9.45 -22.88
N GLY A 51 9.77 -10.65 -22.32
CA GLY A 51 10.77 -11.69 -22.12
C GLY A 51 11.71 -11.46 -20.92
N ARG A 52 11.39 -10.54 -20.01
CA ARG A 52 12.20 -10.24 -18.82
C ARG A 52 11.76 -11.08 -17.62
N ILE A 53 11.79 -12.40 -17.80
CA ILE A 53 11.16 -13.38 -16.90
C ILE A 53 11.59 -13.21 -15.44
N LYS A 54 12.89 -13.01 -15.19
CA LYS A 54 13.39 -12.83 -13.81
C LYS A 54 12.83 -11.56 -13.16
N LEU A 55 12.82 -10.44 -13.87
CA LEU A 55 12.28 -9.18 -13.37
C LEU A 55 10.77 -9.28 -13.12
N ALA A 56 10.05 -9.88 -14.07
CA ALA A 56 8.62 -10.14 -13.94
C ALA A 56 8.31 -10.98 -12.70
N LYS A 57 9.07 -12.06 -12.47
CA LYS A 57 8.92 -12.93 -11.31
C LYS A 57 9.04 -12.14 -10.01
N GLU A 58 10.08 -11.32 -9.85
CA GLU A 58 10.27 -10.54 -8.61
C GLU A 58 9.15 -9.52 -8.39
N LEU A 59 8.70 -8.83 -9.44
CA LEU A 59 7.59 -7.86 -9.35
C LEU A 59 6.26 -8.54 -8.98
N LEU A 60 5.98 -9.71 -9.57
CA LEU A 60 4.78 -10.49 -9.26
C LEU A 60 4.82 -11.05 -7.84
N SER A 61 5.99 -11.45 -7.33
CA SER A 61 6.15 -11.84 -5.92
C SER A 61 5.88 -10.67 -4.98
N ALA A 62 6.49 -9.51 -5.24
CA ALA A 62 6.28 -8.31 -4.43
C ALA A 62 4.81 -7.85 -4.40
N SER A 63 4.09 -7.97 -5.53
CA SER A 63 2.65 -7.75 -5.58
C SER A 63 1.89 -8.69 -4.64
N LYS A 64 2.18 -10.00 -4.69
CA LYS A 64 1.52 -10.97 -3.80
C LYS A 64 1.79 -10.71 -2.32
N ASP A 65 3.02 -10.33 -1.99
CA ASP A 65 3.40 -10.02 -0.61
C ASP A 65 2.66 -8.78 -0.10
N LEU A 66 2.50 -7.75 -0.93
CA LEU A 66 1.69 -6.56 -0.60
C LEU A 66 0.19 -6.88 -0.48
N GLU A 67 -0.34 -7.76 -1.35
CA GLU A 67 -1.72 -8.25 -1.24
C GLU A 67 -1.93 -8.97 0.10
N SER A 68 -0.99 -9.82 0.50
CA SER A 68 -1.02 -10.50 1.79
C SER A 68 -0.93 -9.52 2.95
N ALA A 69 -0.08 -8.50 2.85
CA ALA A 69 0.03 -7.45 3.85
C ALA A 69 -1.29 -6.66 3.99
N ALA A 70 -1.95 -6.33 2.88
CA ALA A 70 -3.26 -5.68 2.91
C ALA A 70 -4.29 -6.52 3.68
N ASN A 71 -4.36 -7.83 3.43
CA ASN A 71 -5.27 -8.73 4.15
C ASN A 71 -4.98 -8.79 5.66
N HIS A 72 -3.70 -8.75 6.07
CA HIS A 72 -3.36 -8.69 7.49
C HIS A 72 -3.77 -7.36 8.13
N ILE A 73 -3.67 -6.26 7.39
CA ILE A 73 -4.07 -4.93 7.86
C ILE A 73 -5.60 -4.81 7.95
N ASP A 74 -6.37 -5.44 7.05
CA ASP A 74 -7.83 -5.51 7.18
C ASP A 74 -8.23 -6.18 8.50
N VAL A 75 -7.60 -7.30 8.84
CA VAL A 75 -7.85 -7.98 10.12
C VAL A 75 -7.48 -7.08 11.30
N ALA A 76 -6.39 -6.31 11.19
CA ALA A 76 -6.03 -5.32 12.21
C ALA A 76 -7.09 -4.21 12.34
N TRP A 77 -7.67 -3.77 11.22
CA TRP A 77 -8.80 -2.83 11.22
C TRP A 77 -10.03 -3.42 11.91
N GLU A 78 -10.43 -4.65 11.56
CA GLU A 78 -11.58 -5.30 12.21
C GLU A 78 -11.45 -5.35 13.74
N ILE A 79 -10.22 -5.53 14.24
CA ILE A 79 -9.92 -5.52 15.68
C ILE A 79 -10.05 -4.11 16.28
N CYS A 80 -9.52 -3.09 15.62
CA CYS A 80 -9.41 -1.74 16.20
C CYS A 80 -10.60 -0.82 15.87
N GLU A 81 -11.34 -1.08 14.79
CA GLU A 81 -12.43 -0.25 14.26
C GLU A 81 -13.47 0.12 15.33
N PRO A 82 -13.96 -0.80 16.19
CA PRO A 82 -14.95 -0.45 17.19
C PRO A 82 -14.44 0.61 18.19
N TYR A 83 -13.14 0.58 18.50
CA TYR A 83 -12.50 1.54 19.40
C TYR A 83 -12.30 2.89 18.72
N VAL A 84 -11.94 2.90 17.43
CA VAL A 84 -11.83 4.11 16.63
C VAL A 84 -13.18 4.81 16.50
N LYS A 85 -14.25 4.08 16.18
CA LYS A 85 -15.62 4.61 16.11
C LYS A 85 -16.05 5.25 17.43
N LYS A 86 -15.89 4.53 18.55
CA LYS A 86 -16.19 5.04 19.88
C LYS A 86 -15.40 6.31 20.23
N TRP A 87 -14.12 6.36 19.83
CA TRP A 87 -13.29 7.54 20.05
C TRP A 87 -13.79 8.74 19.23
N LEU A 88 -14.11 8.56 17.95
CA LEU A 88 -14.65 9.62 17.09
C LEU A 88 -15.98 10.17 17.62
N GLU A 89 -16.88 9.30 18.06
CA GLU A 89 -18.15 9.70 18.70
C GLU A 89 -17.91 10.57 19.94
N SER A 90 -16.93 10.20 20.78
CA SER A 90 -16.58 10.98 21.98
C SER A 90 -16.01 12.37 21.68
N LYS A 91 -15.40 12.55 20.50
CA LYS A 91 -14.86 13.83 20.04
C LYS A 91 -15.92 14.75 19.46
N ASN A 92 -16.95 14.19 18.83
CA ASN A 92 -18.05 14.95 18.24
C ASN A 92 -19.16 15.35 19.24
N ALA A 93 -19.11 14.81 20.46
CA ALA A 93 -20.03 15.12 21.54
C ALA A 93 -19.58 16.28 22.45
N ASN A 94 -18.39 16.85 22.20
CA ASN A 94 -17.80 17.99 22.92
C ASN A 94 -17.61 19.18 21.97
#